data_AF-A0A1X1ZQ43-F1
#
_entry.id   AF-A0A1X1ZQ43-F1
#
_cell.length_a   1.000
_cell.length_b   1.000
_cell.length_c   1.000
_cell.angle_alpha   90.00
_cell.angle_beta   90.00
_cell.angle_gamma   90.00
#
_symmetry.space_group_name_H-M   'P 1'
#
loop_
_entity.id
_entity.type
_entity.pdbx_description
1 polymer ?
#
loop_
_entity_poly.entity_id
_entity_poly.type
_entity_poly.pdbx_seq_one_letter_code
_entity_poly.pdbx_strand_id
1 'polypeptide(L)'
;MIAERDREGVLDVFGSVQPPFDLIPVHGAEWFFNTAEAIVILLVALYAVIRRQPLLLVIMLGTGVAGFVEPLDDTASRLWFTVHMSVPFTVYGRTWAIFFPLGYAIYYGLGSWAVYKVMDRGGSRKTLLMLAIAGGLFDTAVEYPWLSTRLYKYYGPQPFDILGFPLYWAFINTAYLFVVGYAFFLLRHWLKGTKALAGFFIPIVSIGMIYGLAWPTWIAMNVQGPPIAAMWIASAVTMALSAVVIWLISAAAARYGSPLRLQPKTSEIADPAGVLTANR
;
A
#
# COMPACT_ATOMS: atom_id res chain seq x y z
N MET A 1 31.56 -17.61 5.20
CA MET A 1 31.26 -18.33 6.45
C MET A 1 30.54 -17.47 7.49
N ILE A 2 30.75 -16.14 7.58
CA ILE A 2 29.95 -15.26 8.47
C ILE A 2 28.56 -14.94 7.86
N ALA A 3 28.45 -14.87 6.53
CA ALA A 3 27.19 -14.53 5.84
C ALA A 3 26.08 -15.62 5.90
N GLU A 4 26.42 -16.87 6.23
CA GLU A 4 25.42 -17.94 6.41
C GLU A 4 24.84 -17.95 7.84
N ARG A 5 25.62 -17.54 8.84
CA ARG A 5 25.22 -17.58 10.26
C ARG A 5 24.14 -16.53 10.59
N ASP A 6 24.12 -15.41 9.88
CA ASP A 6 23.12 -14.34 10.06
C ASP A 6 21.78 -14.63 9.37
N ARG A 7 21.71 -15.65 8.50
CA ARG A 7 20.46 -16.05 7.82
C ARG A 7 19.61 -16.99 8.66
N GLU A 8 20.22 -17.73 9.58
CA GLU A 8 19.50 -18.71 10.43
C GLU A 8 18.77 -18.04 11.61
N GLY A 9 19.16 -16.82 11.98
CA GLY A 9 18.56 -16.09 13.10
C GLY A 9 18.87 -16.71 14.45
N VAL A 10 19.10 -15.88 15.48
CA VAL A 10 19.22 -16.39 16.84
C VAL A 10 17.83 -16.82 17.29
N LEU A 11 17.63 -18.12 17.52
CA LEU A 11 16.38 -18.62 18.10
C LEU A 11 16.36 -18.30 19.60
N ASP A 12 15.23 -17.83 20.12
CA ASP A 12 15.04 -17.75 21.57
C ASP A 12 14.75 -19.12 22.19
N VAL A 13 14.52 -19.10 23.50
CA VAL A 13 14.18 -20.27 24.32
C VAL A 13 12.87 -20.94 23.84
N PHE A 14 12.07 -20.25 23.04
CA PHE A 14 10.82 -20.73 22.46
C PHE A 14 10.96 -21.11 20.96
N GLY A 15 12.16 -21.06 20.39
CA GLY A 15 12.39 -21.36 18.98
C GLY A 15 11.90 -20.26 18.03
N SER A 16 11.71 -19.04 18.53
CA SER A 16 11.29 -17.88 17.74
C SER A 16 12.52 -17.10 17.24
N VAL A 17 12.48 -16.64 15.99
CA VAL A 17 13.57 -15.87 15.39
C VAL A 17 13.66 -14.51 16.06
N GLN A 18 14.81 -14.17 16.64
CA GLN A 18 15.01 -12.90 17.32
C GLN A 18 15.28 -11.74 16.35
N PRO A 19 14.77 -10.53 16.66
CA PRO A 19 15.12 -9.32 15.93
C PRO A 19 16.61 -8.95 16.07
N PRO A 20 17.19 -8.26 15.08
CA PRO A 20 18.57 -7.79 15.13
C PRO A 20 18.68 -6.50 15.99
N PHE A 21 18.71 -6.66 17.30
CA PHE A 21 18.83 -5.55 18.27
C PHE A 21 20.11 -4.72 18.12
N ASP A 22 21.13 -5.25 17.47
CA ASP A 22 22.43 -4.63 17.19
C ASP A 22 22.48 -3.89 15.84
N LEU A 23 21.34 -3.73 15.17
CA LEU A 23 21.26 -3.01 13.90
C LEU A 23 21.56 -1.52 14.11
N ILE A 24 22.71 -1.06 13.62
CA ILE A 24 23.12 0.35 13.67
C ILE A 24 23.00 0.95 12.26
N PRO A 25 22.28 2.07 12.09
CA PRO A 25 22.13 2.73 10.79
C PRO A 25 23.40 3.49 10.40
N VAL A 26 23.55 3.75 9.10
CA VAL A 26 24.56 4.69 8.60
C VAL A 26 24.28 6.08 9.18
N HIS A 27 25.33 6.76 9.65
CA HIS A 27 25.20 8.07 10.29
C HIS A 27 24.49 9.07 9.38
N GLY A 28 23.47 9.74 9.91
CA GLY A 28 22.70 10.75 9.19
C GLY A 28 21.67 10.22 8.19
N ALA A 29 21.56 8.91 7.96
CA ALA A 29 20.62 8.34 7.00
C ALA A 29 19.17 8.72 7.30
N GLU A 30 18.74 8.57 8.55
CA GLU A 30 17.39 8.96 8.98
C GLU A 30 17.08 10.43 8.63
N TRP A 31 17.97 11.35 9.03
CA TRP A 31 17.79 12.78 8.78
C TRP A 31 17.71 13.08 7.29
N PHE A 32 18.54 12.42 6.48
CA PHE A 32 18.52 12.56 5.03
C PHE A 32 17.15 12.17 4.46
N PHE A 33 16.65 10.96 4.76
CA PHE A 33 15.37 10.48 4.21
C PHE A 33 14.18 11.29 4.72
N ASN A 34 14.08 11.54 6.03
CA ASN A 34 13.01 12.36 6.60
C ASN A 34 12.98 13.76 5.97
N THR A 35 14.14 14.37 5.74
CA THR A 35 14.23 15.69 5.10
C THR A 35 13.81 15.63 3.63
N ALA A 36 14.28 14.64 2.88
CA ALA A 36 13.93 14.46 1.48
C ALA A 36 12.43 14.24 1.31
N GLU A 37 11.84 13.38 2.13
CA GLU A 37 10.40 13.08 2.14
C GLU A 37 9.57 14.31 2.54
N ALA A 38 9.99 15.04 3.57
CA ALA A 38 9.34 16.29 3.96
C ALA A 38 9.33 17.30 2.81
N ILE A 39 10.45 17.46 2.08
CA ILE A 39 10.53 18.32 0.90
C ILE A 39 9.53 17.86 -0.18
N VAL A 40 9.48 16.55 -0.48
CA VAL A 40 8.53 16.00 -1.46
C VAL A 40 7.09 16.31 -1.05
N ILE A 41 6.73 16.10 0.22
CA ILE A 41 5.39 16.38 0.73
C ILE A 41 5.06 17.87 0.60
N LEU A 42 5.99 18.77 0.93
CA LEU A 42 5.78 20.21 0.78
C LEU A 42 5.59 20.62 -0.69
N LEU A 43 6.38 20.06 -1.60
CA LEU A 43 6.26 20.32 -3.03
C LEU A 43 4.94 19.81 -3.59
N VAL A 44 4.51 18.62 -3.18
CA VAL A 44 3.21 18.06 -3.57
C VAL A 44 2.08 18.88 -2.97
N ALA A 45 2.22 19.35 -1.73
CA ALA A 45 1.21 20.17 -1.09
C ALA A 45 1.04 21.52 -1.82
N LEU A 46 2.16 22.16 -2.16
CA LEU A 46 2.18 23.37 -2.98
C LEU A 46 1.54 23.11 -4.36
N TYR A 47 1.91 22.02 -5.02
CA TYR A 47 1.28 21.61 -6.29
C TYR A 47 -0.23 21.44 -6.14
N ALA A 48 -0.69 20.75 -5.10
CA ALA A 48 -2.11 20.52 -4.85
C ALA A 48 -2.87 21.83 -4.65
N VAL A 49 -2.30 22.79 -3.93
CA VAL A 49 -2.89 24.13 -3.72
C VAL A 49 -2.94 24.91 -5.04
N ILE A 50 -1.82 25.02 -5.76
CA ILE A 50 -1.73 25.74 -7.05
C ILE A 50 -2.70 25.15 -8.08
N ARG A 51 -2.81 23.82 -8.13
CA ARG A 51 -3.66 23.11 -9.09
C ARG A 51 -5.09 22.89 -8.59
N ARG A 52 -5.43 23.39 -7.40
CA ARG A 52 -6.74 23.24 -6.75
C ARG A 52 -7.20 21.77 -6.70
N GLN A 53 -6.32 20.90 -6.22
CA GLN A 53 -6.54 19.46 -6.06
C GLN A 53 -6.61 19.08 -4.57
N PRO A 54 -7.64 19.51 -3.82
CA PRO A 54 -7.72 19.24 -2.39
C PRO A 54 -7.81 17.74 -2.07
N LEU A 55 -8.35 16.92 -2.98
CA LEU A 55 -8.39 15.46 -2.80
C LEU A 55 -7.01 14.82 -2.72
N LEU A 56 -6.00 15.37 -3.39
CA LEU A 56 -4.63 14.88 -3.28
C LEU A 56 -4.13 15.00 -1.84
N LEU A 57 -4.35 16.16 -1.20
CA LEU A 57 -3.98 16.38 0.20
C LEU A 57 -4.74 15.45 1.13
N VAL A 58 -6.04 15.26 0.91
CA VAL A 58 -6.87 14.35 1.71
C VAL A 58 -6.34 12.91 1.64
N ILE A 59 -6.00 12.43 0.43
CA ILE A 59 -5.44 11.10 0.24
C ILE A 59 -4.10 10.98 0.97
N MET A 60 -3.17 11.91 0.75
CA MET A 60 -1.84 11.87 1.37
C MET A 60 -1.89 11.93 2.89
N LEU A 61 -2.74 12.79 3.47
CA LEU A 61 -2.91 12.88 4.91
C LEU A 61 -3.48 11.58 5.48
N GLY A 62 -4.50 11.02 4.81
CA GLY A 62 -5.11 9.77 5.26
C GLY A 62 -4.14 8.58 5.16
N THR A 63 -3.35 8.47 4.10
CA THR A 63 -2.33 7.42 3.98
C THR A 63 -1.19 7.63 4.98
N GLY A 64 -0.75 8.87 5.23
CA GLY A 64 0.26 9.15 6.25
C GLY A 64 -0.20 8.74 7.65
N VAL A 65 -1.47 8.99 7.99
CA VAL A 65 -2.05 8.51 9.25
C VAL A 65 -2.22 6.99 9.28
N ALA A 66 -2.45 6.34 8.13
CA ALA A 66 -2.47 4.89 8.06
C ALA A 66 -1.10 4.27 8.45
N GLY A 67 0.01 5.00 8.30
CA GLY A 67 1.35 4.59 8.75
C GLY A 67 1.52 4.40 10.26
N PHE A 68 0.52 4.74 11.06
CA PHE A 68 0.49 4.35 12.48
C PHE A 68 0.32 2.84 12.68
N VAL A 69 -0.10 2.10 11.64
CA VAL A 69 -0.22 0.64 11.69
C VAL A 69 1.14 -0.07 11.64
N GLU A 70 2.21 0.63 11.23
CA GLU A 70 3.52 0.02 10.95
C GLU A 70 4.03 -0.97 12.02
N PRO A 71 3.91 -0.73 13.34
CA PRO A 71 4.42 -1.68 14.34
C PRO A 71 3.78 -3.08 14.25
N LEU A 72 2.56 -3.16 13.73
CA LEU A 72 1.87 -4.42 13.47
C LEU A 72 2.43 -5.11 12.22
N ASP A 73 2.65 -4.35 11.14
CA ASP A 73 3.26 -4.82 9.90
C ASP A 73 4.68 -5.31 10.14
N ASP A 74 5.45 -4.56 10.93
CA ASP A 74 6.80 -4.90 11.38
C ASP A 74 6.84 -6.26 12.06
N THR A 75 5.88 -6.46 12.96
CA THR A 75 5.78 -7.70 13.73
C THR A 75 5.38 -8.88 12.86
N ALA A 76 4.35 -8.70 12.02
CA ALA A 76 3.82 -9.78 11.19
C ALA A 76 4.80 -10.21 10.09
N SER A 77 5.55 -9.27 9.51
CA SER A 77 6.48 -9.50 8.41
C SER A 77 7.92 -9.79 8.85
N ARG A 78 8.20 -9.78 10.15
CA ARG A 78 9.55 -9.87 10.70
C ARG A 78 10.48 -8.79 10.13
N LEU A 79 10.00 -7.56 10.16
CA LEU A 79 10.76 -6.37 9.85
C LEU A 79 11.18 -5.70 11.16
N TRP A 80 12.40 -5.18 11.18
CA TRP A 80 12.97 -4.54 12.35
C TRP A 80 13.65 -3.25 11.96
N PHE A 81 13.05 -2.13 12.38
CA PHE A 81 13.69 -0.83 12.37
C PHE A 81 14.66 -0.70 13.54
N THR A 82 15.79 -0.04 13.28
CA THR A 82 16.79 0.22 14.32
C THR A 82 16.21 1.08 15.45
N VAL A 83 16.64 0.80 16.67
CA VAL A 83 16.31 1.62 17.86
C VAL A 83 17.16 2.89 17.96
N HIS A 84 18.12 3.08 17.05
CA HIS A 84 19.01 4.24 16.99
C HIS A 84 18.49 5.36 16.07
N MET A 85 17.19 5.35 15.76
CA MET A 85 16.49 6.42 15.06
C MET A 85 15.72 7.32 16.05
N SER A 86 15.13 8.40 15.55
CA SER A 86 14.16 9.19 16.32
C SER A 86 12.90 8.36 16.52
N VAL A 87 12.70 7.89 17.76
CA VAL A 87 11.59 7.02 18.16
C VAL A 87 10.57 7.81 19.00
N PRO A 88 9.52 8.39 18.39
CA PRO A 88 8.41 9.00 19.11
C PRO A 88 7.74 8.05 20.12
N PHE A 89 7.51 6.80 19.74
CA PHE A 89 6.88 5.80 20.62
C PHE A 89 7.22 4.37 20.18
N THR A 90 6.88 3.40 21.04
CA THR A 90 7.03 1.97 20.75
C THR A 90 5.73 1.23 21.03
N VAL A 91 5.41 0.22 20.21
CA VAL A 91 4.25 -0.66 20.38
C VAL A 91 4.64 -2.08 19.97
N TYR A 92 4.23 -3.10 20.73
CA TYR A 92 4.62 -4.51 20.50
C TYR A 92 6.14 -4.76 20.45
N GLY A 93 6.92 -3.91 21.13
CA GLY A 93 8.38 -3.97 21.08
C GLY A 93 8.98 -3.50 19.75
N ARG A 94 8.20 -2.83 18.89
CA ARG A 94 8.66 -2.19 17.65
C ARG A 94 8.76 -0.69 17.82
N THR A 95 9.76 -0.13 17.15
CA THR A 95 9.99 1.30 17.03
C THR A 95 9.00 1.90 16.05
N TRP A 96 8.31 2.97 16.46
CA TRP A 96 7.62 3.83 15.51
C TRP A 96 8.42 5.11 15.30
N ALA A 97 8.78 5.42 14.06
CA ALA A 97 9.57 6.58 13.66
C ALA A 97 8.73 7.56 12.82
N ILE A 98 9.06 8.85 12.85
CA ILE A 98 8.37 9.88 12.04
C ILE A 98 8.52 9.65 10.53
N PHE A 99 9.50 8.83 10.15
CA PHE A 99 9.73 8.29 8.82
C PHE A 99 8.46 7.64 8.22
N PHE A 100 7.69 6.88 9.01
CA PHE A 100 6.53 6.14 8.51
C PHE A 100 5.41 6.99 7.91
N PRO A 101 4.85 7.98 8.63
CA PRO A 101 3.77 8.80 8.07
C PRO A 101 4.22 9.58 6.83
N LEU A 102 5.50 9.94 6.71
CA LEU A 102 6.04 10.63 5.54
C LEU A 102 6.15 9.69 4.34
N GLY A 103 6.81 8.54 4.51
CA GLY A 103 6.93 7.49 3.49
C GLY A 103 5.56 7.01 2.99
N TYR A 104 4.63 6.75 3.91
CA TYR A 104 3.25 6.35 3.58
C TYR A 104 2.50 7.45 2.80
N ALA A 105 2.62 8.71 3.20
CA ALA A 105 1.99 9.82 2.48
C ALA A 105 2.52 9.93 1.04
N ILE A 106 3.80 9.63 0.82
CA ILE A 106 4.42 9.69 -0.50
C ILE A 106 4.03 8.46 -1.32
N TYR A 107 4.46 7.26 -0.92
CA TYR A 107 4.26 6.06 -1.73
C TYR A 107 2.78 5.73 -1.89
N TYR A 108 2.08 5.51 -0.76
CA TYR A 108 0.66 5.17 -0.79
C TYR A 108 -0.21 6.33 -1.25
N GLY A 109 0.09 7.55 -0.80
CA GLY A 109 -0.72 8.72 -1.15
C GLY A 109 -0.62 9.10 -2.62
N LEU A 110 0.60 9.33 -3.14
CA LEU A 110 0.80 9.68 -4.55
C LEU A 110 0.43 8.53 -5.48
N GLY A 111 0.77 7.28 -5.13
CA GLY A 111 0.43 6.12 -5.93
C GLY A 111 -1.09 5.93 -6.04
N SER A 112 -1.82 6.04 -4.93
CA SER A 112 -3.29 5.97 -4.94
C SER A 112 -3.92 7.13 -5.72
N TRP A 113 -3.38 8.33 -5.59
CA TRP A 113 -3.79 9.48 -6.39
C TRP A 113 -3.57 9.26 -7.88
N ALA A 114 -2.42 8.69 -8.28
CA ALA A 114 -2.12 8.38 -9.67
C ALA A 114 -3.13 7.37 -10.25
N VAL A 115 -3.44 6.29 -9.50
CA VAL A 115 -4.47 5.32 -9.91
C VAL A 115 -5.82 6.00 -10.07
N TYR A 116 -6.25 6.77 -9.06
CA TYR A 116 -7.49 7.55 -9.11
C TYR A 116 -7.53 8.45 -10.36
N LYS A 117 -6.47 9.21 -10.63
CA LYS A 117 -6.42 10.13 -11.77
C LYS A 117 -6.46 9.44 -13.12
N VAL A 118 -5.81 8.27 -13.25
CA VAL A 118 -5.90 7.47 -14.48
C VAL A 118 -7.35 7.03 -14.70
N MET A 119 -8.02 6.50 -13.68
CA MET A 119 -9.43 6.08 -13.79
C MET A 119 -10.38 7.24 -14.07
N ASP A 120 -10.22 8.35 -13.34
CA ASP A 120 -11.04 9.57 -13.47
C ASP A 120 -10.96 10.19 -14.88
N ARG A 121 -9.80 10.07 -15.53
CA ARG A 121 -9.58 10.53 -16.92
C ARG A 121 -9.98 9.50 -17.98
N GLY A 122 -10.55 8.36 -17.60
CA GLY A 122 -10.93 7.29 -18.53
C GLY A 122 -9.74 6.53 -19.12
N GLY A 123 -8.65 6.41 -18.35
CA GLY A 123 -7.47 5.65 -18.74
C GLY A 123 -7.77 4.18 -19.01
N SER A 124 -7.02 3.59 -19.94
CA SER A 124 -7.24 2.20 -20.35
C SER A 124 -6.81 1.20 -19.28
N ARG A 125 -7.33 -0.03 -19.36
CA ARG A 125 -6.84 -1.17 -18.57
C ARG A 125 -5.34 -1.35 -18.68
N LYS A 126 -4.78 -1.18 -19.88
CA LYS A 126 -3.34 -1.29 -20.14
C LYS A 126 -2.57 -0.24 -19.33
N THR A 127 -3.06 1.00 -19.31
CA THR A 127 -2.46 2.10 -18.53
C THR A 127 -2.43 1.78 -17.04
N LEU A 128 -3.53 1.23 -16.51
CA LEU A 128 -3.60 0.78 -15.12
C LEU A 128 -2.60 -0.34 -14.84
N LEU A 129 -2.52 -1.37 -15.67
CA LEU A 129 -1.55 -2.45 -15.48
C LEU A 129 -0.10 -1.96 -15.56
N MET A 130 0.21 -1.02 -16.46
CA MET A 130 1.53 -0.38 -16.50
C MET A 130 1.83 0.42 -15.22
N LEU A 131 0.80 1.08 -14.65
CA LEU A 131 0.95 1.78 -13.37
C LEU A 131 1.17 0.81 -12.21
N ALA A 132 0.59 -0.39 -12.23
CA ALA A 132 0.87 -1.42 -11.25
C ALA A 132 2.33 -1.89 -11.32
N ILE A 133 2.85 -2.16 -12.53
CA ILE A 133 4.25 -2.53 -12.73
C ILE A 133 5.18 -1.40 -12.25
N ALA A 134 4.87 -0.16 -12.62
CA ALA A 134 5.63 1.01 -12.17
C ALA A 134 5.59 1.16 -10.64
N GLY A 135 4.43 0.93 -10.01
CA GLY A 135 4.27 0.99 -8.56
C GLY A 135 5.13 -0.04 -7.81
N GLY A 136 5.13 -1.30 -8.26
CA GLY A 136 5.95 -2.34 -7.63
C GLY A 136 7.45 -2.16 -7.85
N LEU A 137 7.85 -1.68 -9.04
CA LEU A 137 9.25 -1.34 -9.31
C LEU A 137 9.71 -0.13 -8.50
N PHE A 138 8.84 0.88 -8.36
CA PHE A 138 9.13 2.06 -7.56
C PHE A 138 9.27 1.71 -6.07
N ASP A 139 8.39 0.84 -5.55
CA ASP A 139 8.48 0.31 -4.17
C ASP A 139 9.86 -0.31 -3.93
N THR A 140 10.20 -1.28 -4.77
CA THR A 140 11.49 -1.98 -4.71
C THR A 140 12.68 -1.01 -4.80
N ALA A 141 12.58 0.00 -5.67
CA ALA A 141 13.66 0.97 -5.87
C ALA A 141 13.86 1.93 -4.67
N VAL A 142 12.79 2.27 -3.95
CA VAL A 142 12.84 3.14 -2.76
C VAL A 142 13.33 2.36 -1.53
N GLU A 143 12.98 1.08 -1.44
CA GLU A 143 13.36 0.21 -0.32
C GLU A 143 14.87 -0.08 -0.27
N TYR A 144 15.52 -0.21 -1.44
CA TYR A 144 16.96 -0.51 -1.49
C TYR A 144 17.86 0.54 -0.81
N PRO A 145 17.68 1.85 -1.04
CA PRO A 145 18.37 2.87 -0.26
C PRO A 145 18.23 2.67 1.26
N TRP A 146 17.03 2.43 1.76
CA TRP A 146 16.76 2.29 3.20
C TRP A 146 17.43 1.04 3.81
N LEU A 147 17.35 -0.08 3.09
CA LEU A 147 18.06 -1.32 3.44
C LEU A 147 19.58 -1.13 3.43
N SER A 148 20.11 -0.45 2.41
CA SER A 148 21.55 -0.22 2.25
C SER A 148 22.14 0.65 3.36
N THR A 149 21.33 1.56 3.93
CA THR A 149 21.72 2.39 5.07
C THR A 149 21.41 1.75 6.42
N ARG A 150 20.92 0.50 6.44
CA ARG A 150 20.62 -0.27 7.65
C ARG A 150 19.60 0.44 8.58
N LEU A 151 18.66 1.21 8.00
CA LEU A 151 17.57 1.79 8.79
C LEU A 151 16.64 0.70 9.33
N TYR A 152 16.46 -0.35 8.54
CA TYR A 152 15.74 -1.54 8.95
C TYR A 152 16.34 -2.78 8.31
N LYS A 153 15.88 -3.96 8.76
CA LYS A 153 16.19 -5.24 8.16
C LYS A 153 15.01 -6.20 8.31
N TYR A 154 14.71 -6.96 7.25
CA TYR A 154 13.90 -8.16 7.33
C TYR A 154 14.72 -9.31 7.92
N TYR A 155 14.21 -9.96 8.96
CA TYR A 155 14.92 -11.01 9.69
C TYR A 155 14.22 -12.37 9.58
N GLY A 156 15.00 -13.43 9.82
CA GLY A 156 14.59 -14.81 9.59
C GLY A 156 14.45 -15.17 8.11
N PRO A 157 13.92 -16.37 7.81
CA PRO A 157 13.65 -16.79 6.45
C PRO A 157 12.59 -15.90 5.78
N GLN A 158 12.97 -15.27 4.67
CA GLN A 158 12.12 -14.39 3.87
C GLN A 158 11.98 -14.96 2.45
N PRO A 159 10.79 -15.46 2.06
CA PRO A 159 10.56 -15.96 0.72
C PRO A 159 10.66 -14.86 -0.35
N PHE A 160 11.23 -15.20 -1.50
CA PHE A 160 11.45 -14.26 -2.61
C PHE A 160 12.24 -13.00 -2.19
N ASP A 161 13.16 -13.14 -1.24
CA ASP A 161 14.09 -12.07 -0.87
C ASP A 161 15.04 -11.75 -2.03
N ILE A 162 15.05 -10.49 -2.44
CA ILE A 162 15.98 -9.96 -3.42
C ILE A 162 16.73 -8.80 -2.77
N LEU A 163 18.02 -9.03 -2.47
CA LEU A 163 18.91 -8.04 -1.84
C LEU A 163 18.37 -7.53 -0.49
N GLY A 164 17.73 -8.39 0.30
CA GLY A 164 17.17 -8.03 1.61
C GLY A 164 15.74 -7.48 1.57
N PHE A 165 15.12 -7.38 0.39
CA PHE A 165 13.73 -6.98 0.23
C PHE A 165 12.86 -8.17 -0.20
N PRO A 166 11.87 -8.61 0.60
CA PRO A 166 10.94 -9.67 0.22
C PRO A 166 9.96 -9.18 -0.84
N LEU A 167 10.03 -9.76 -2.05
CA LEU A 167 9.28 -9.26 -3.21
C LEU A 167 7.74 -9.26 -3.03
N TYR A 168 7.21 -10.05 -2.10
CA TYR A 168 5.77 -10.06 -1.82
C TYR A 168 5.23 -8.70 -1.34
N TRP A 169 6.08 -7.87 -0.72
CA TRP A 169 5.72 -6.52 -0.29
C TRP A 169 5.35 -5.62 -1.46
N ALA A 170 6.15 -5.62 -2.53
CA ALA A 170 5.85 -4.86 -3.75
C ALA A 170 4.46 -5.16 -4.31
N PHE A 171 3.99 -6.40 -4.18
CA PHE A 171 2.66 -6.81 -4.63
C PHE A 171 1.56 -6.27 -3.70
N ILE A 172 1.69 -6.46 -2.39
CA ILE A 172 0.71 -5.98 -1.40
C ILE A 172 0.60 -4.46 -1.45
N ASN A 173 1.75 -3.77 -1.42
CA ASN A 173 1.85 -2.32 -1.42
C ASN A 173 1.21 -1.73 -2.68
N THR A 174 1.51 -2.32 -3.85
CA THR A 174 0.88 -1.90 -5.11
C THR A 174 -0.63 -2.15 -5.11
N ALA A 175 -1.09 -3.28 -4.57
CA ALA A 175 -2.52 -3.58 -4.53
C ALA A 175 -3.29 -2.57 -3.66
N TYR A 176 -2.69 -2.10 -2.56
CA TYR A 176 -3.24 -1.02 -1.73
C TYR A 176 -3.49 0.26 -2.55
N LEU A 177 -2.54 0.67 -3.40
CA LEU A 177 -2.70 1.84 -4.28
C LEU A 177 -3.97 1.74 -5.12
N PHE A 178 -4.26 0.54 -5.61
CA PHE A 178 -5.40 0.27 -6.46
C PHE A 178 -6.72 0.31 -5.70
N VAL A 179 -6.76 -0.27 -4.50
CA VAL A 179 -7.98 -0.25 -3.67
C VAL A 179 -8.32 1.17 -3.25
N VAL A 180 -7.36 1.93 -2.73
CA VAL A 180 -7.61 3.33 -2.33
C VAL A 180 -7.95 4.18 -3.55
N GLY A 181 -7.17 4.11 -4.62
CA GLY A 181 -7.43 4.87 -5.85
C GLY A 181 -8.80 4.57 -6.45
N TYR A 182 -9.22 3.29 -6.44
CA TYR A 182 -10.53 2.87 -6.91
C TYR A 182 -11.67 3.32 -5.98
N ALA A 183 -11.49 3.27 -4.66
CA ALA A 183 -12.48 3.77 -3.71
C ALA A 183 -12.73 5.28 -3.91
N PHE A 184 -11.66 6.07 -4.06
CA PHE A 184 -11.80 7.49 -4.41
C PHE A 184 -12.47 7.69 -5.77
N PHE A 185 -12.15 6.85 -6.75
CA PHE A 185 -12.81 6.90 -8.05
C PHE A 185 -14.31 6.66 -7.92
N LEU A 186 -14.75 5.63 -7.21
CA LEU A 186 -16.16 5.34 -6.99
C LEU A 186 -16.89 6.49 -6.27
N LEU A 187 -16.25 7.07 -5.25
CA LEU A 187 -16.86 8.09 -4.38
C LEU A 187 -16.67 9.53 -4.85
N ARG A 188 -15.95 9.79 -5.95
CA ARG A 188 -15.56 11.15 -6.39
C ARG A 188 -16.71 12.13 -6.61
N HIS A 189 -17.90 11.64 -6.97
CA HIS A 189 -19.07 12.50 -7.16
C HIS A 189 -19.64 12.99 -5.84
N TRP A 190 -19.45 12.22 -4.77
CA TRP A 190 -19.86 12.52 -3.41
C TRP A 190 -18.79 13.27 -2.60
N LEU A 191 -17.51 12.98 -2.83
CA LEU A 191 -16.36 13.61 -2.20
C LEU A 191 -16.06 15.01 -2.77
N LYS A 192 -16.99 15.95 -2.56
CA LYS A 192 -16.89 17.35 -2.99
C LYS A 192 -17.12 18.31 -1.84
N GLY A 193 -16.54 19.51 -1.91
CA GLY A 193 -16.64 20.52 -0.85
C GLY A 193 -16.18 19.95 0.49
N THR A 194 -16.95 20.19 1.56
CA THR A 194 -16.65 19.68 2.91
C THR A 194 -16.69 18.15 3.01
N LYS A 195 -17.47 17.47 2.17
CA LYS A 195 -17.54 15.99 2.14
C LYS A 195 -16.24 15.36 1.64
N ALA A 196 -15.38 16.11 0.94
CA ALA A 196 -14.06 15.62 0.58
C ALA A 196 -13.23 15.23 1.82
N LEU A 197 -13.46 15.89 2.97
CA LEU A 197 -12.78 15.55 4.22
C LEU A 197 -13.12 14.14 4.72
N ALA A 198 -14.30 13.61 4.44
CA ALA A 198 -14.64 12.22 4.76
C ALA A 198 -13.76 11.21 3.99
N GLY A 199 -13.19 11.63 2.86
CA GLY A 199 -12.23 10.82 2.11
C GLY A 199 -10.96 10.49 2.90
N PHE A 200 -10.63 11.27 3.93
CA PHE A 200 -9.48 11.02 4.82
C PHE A 200 -9.52 9.63 5.46
N PHE A 201 -10.71 9.13 5.78
CA PHE A 201 -10.87 7.82 6.42
C PHE A 201 -10.73 6.63 5.46
N ILE A 202 -10.86 6.85 4.15
CA ILE A 202 -10.76 5.79 3.14
C ILE A 202 -9.42 5.05 3.24
N PRO A 203 -8.24 5.72 3.14
CA PRO A 203 -6.95 5.02 3.22
C PRO A 203 -6.71 4.41 4.61
N ILE A 204 -7.15 5.07 5.69
CA ILE A 204 -6.99 4.58 7.07
C ILE A 204 -7.69 3.23 7.24
N VAL A 205 -8.94 3.12 6.81
CA VAL A 205 -9.69 1.85 6.90
C VAL A 205 -9.18 0.82 5.89
N SER A 206 -8.77 1.28 4.71
CA SER A 206 -8.27 0.39 3.65
C SER A 206 -6.97 -0.31 4.03
N ILE A 207 -6.23 0.15 5.05
CA ILE A 207 -5.00 -0.50 5.50
C ILE A 207 -5.23 -1.94 5.96
N GLY A 208 -6.44 -2.26 6.45
CA GLY A 208 -6.84 -3.64 6.77
C GLY A 208 -6.75 -4.61 5.58
N MET A 209 -6.78 -4.10 4.35
CA MET A 209 -6.56 -4.90 3.15
C MET A 209 -5.17 -5.53 3.11
N ILE A 210 -4.13 -4.83 3.59
CA ILE A 210 -2.75 -5.35 3.61
C ILE A 210 -2.74 -6.68 4.37
N TYR A 211 -3.35 -6.71 5.56
CA TYR A 211 -3.56 -7.93 6.36
C TYR A 211 -4.36 -8.98 5.59
N GLY A 212 -5.46 -8.57 4.94
CA GLY A 212 -6.30 -9.47 4.14
C GLY A 212 -5.59 -10.13 2.96
N LEU A 213 -4.51 -9.54 2.44
CA LEU A 213 -3.68 -10.10 1.38
C LEU A 213 -2.46 -10.85 1.90
N ALA A 214 -1.85 -10.32 2.95
CA ALA A 214 -0.57 -10.79 3.47
C ALA A 214 -0.70 -11.95 4.47
N TRP A 215 -1.89 -12.21 5.00
CA TRP A 215 -2.10 -13.25 6.01
C TRP A 215 -1.51 -14.62 5.66
N PRO A 216 -1.53 -15.14 4.40
CA PRO A 216 -0.93 -16.44 4.13
C PRO A 216 0.56 -16.42 4.48
N THR A 217 1.29 -15.41 3.99
CA THR A 217 2.72 -15.22 4.23
C THR A 217 3.00 -15.02 5.71
N TRP A 218 2.32 -14.07 6.35
CA TRP A 218 2.59 -13.72 7.73
C TRP A 218 2.25 -14.85 8.70
N ILE A 219 1.18 -15.62 8.48
CA ILE A 219 0.91 -16.81 9.27
C ILE A 219 2.01 -17.85 9.04
N ALA A 220 2.32 -18.18 7.79
CA ALA A 220 3.33 -19.20 7.49
C ALA A 220 4.70 -18.86 8.07
N MET A 221 5.07 -17.58 8.08
CA MET A 221 6.31 -17.12 8.71
C MET A 221 6.24 -17.27 10.22
N ASN A 222 5.15 -16.88 10.88
CA ASN A 222 5.06 -16.85 12.35
C ASN A 222 4.67 -18.19 13.00
N VAL A 223 4.40 -19.25 12.23
CA VAL A 223 4.31 -20.62 12.76
C VAL A 223 5.67 -21.06 13.29
N GLN A 224 5.69 -21.79 14.42
CA GLN A 224 6.91 -22.36 14.99
C GLN A 224 7.45 -23.48 14.08
N GLY A 225 8.72 -23.41 13.71
CA GLY A 225 9.36 -24.38 12.82
C GLY A 225 8.68 -24.53 11.46
N PRO A 226 8.37 -23.44 10.73
CA PRO A 226 7.59 -23.54 9.51
C PRO A 226 8.40 -24.21 8.40
N PRO A 227 7.84 -25.20 7.68
CA PRO A 227 8.52 -25.75 6.51
C PRO A 227 8.82 -24.64 5.50
N ILE A 228 10.06 -24.56 5.01
CA ILE A 228 10.47 -23.52 4.04
C ILE A 228 9.51 -23.51 2.84
N ALA A 229 9.17 -24.69 2.31
CA ALA A 229 8.21 -24.80 1.20
C ALA A 229 6.85 -24.15 1.50
N ALA A 230 6.35 -24.25 2.74
CA ALA A 230 5.09 -23.64 3.13
C ALA A 230 5.16 -22.11 3.10
N MET A 231 6.28 -21.51 3.54
CA MET A 231 6.51 -20.07 3.45
C MET A 231 6.55 -19.60 1.98
N TRP A 232 7.26 -20.32 1.10
CA TRP A 232 7.32 -19.98 -0.33
C TRP A 232 5.96 -20.08 -1.02
N ILE A 233 5.19 -21.15 -0.75
CA ILE A 233 3.84 -21.30 -1.29
C ILE A 233 2.93 -20.18 -0.78
N ALA A 234 2.98 -19.89 0.51
CA ALA A 234 2.17 -18.84 1.12
C ALA A 234 2.48 -17.45 0.53
N SER A 235 3.76 -17.13 0.31
CA SER A 235 4.16 -15.88 -0.35
C SER A 235 3.75 -15.82 -1.81
N ALA A 236 3.83 -16.94 -2.55
CA ALA A 236 3.28 -17.00 -3.91
C ALA A 236 1.76 -16.75 -3.93
N VAL A 237 1.02 -17.29 -2.95
CA VAL A 237 -0.42 -17.05 -2.79
C VAL A 237 -0.69 -15.58 -2.47
N THR A 238 0.05 -14.96 -1.54
CA THR A 238 -0.06 -13.52 -1.25
C THR A 238 0.16 -12.66 -2.51
N MET A 239 1.23 -12.92 -3.27
CA MET A 239 1.51 -12.21 -4.52
C MET A 239 0.38 -12.40 -5.54
N ALA A 240 -0.15 -13.62 -5.68
CA ALA A 240 -1.25 -13.93 -6.58
C ALA A 240 -2.54 -13.21 -6.17
N LEU A 241 -2.90 -13.19 -4.88
CA LEU A 241 -4.07 -12.47 -4.37
C LEU A 241 -3.98 -10.98 -4.68
N SER A 242 -2.83 -10.36 -4.40
CA SER A 242 -2.57 -8.95 -4.71
C SER A 242 -2.70 -8.66 -6.20
N ALA A 243 -2.12 -9.51 -7.06
CA ALA A 243 -2.22 -9.38 -8.51
C ALA A 243 -3.67 -9.55 -9.01
N VAL A 244 -4.44 -10.47 -8.43
CA VAL A 244 -5.86 -10.67 -8.74
C VAL A 244 -6.67 -9.44 -8.38
N VAL A 245 -6.43 -8.80 -7.22
CA VAL A 245 -7.10 -7.56 -6.84
C VAL A 245 -6.82 -6.43 -7.84
N ILE A 246 -5.55 -6.23 -8.20
CA ILE A 246 -5.14 -5.25 -9.21
C ILE A 246 -5.84 -5.53 -10.55
N TRP A 247 -5.85 -6.80 -10.97
CA TRP A 247 -6.50 -7.23 -12.21
C TRP A 247 -8.01 -7.00 -12.19
N LEU A 248 -8.69 -7.34 -11.09
CA LEU A 248 -10.13 -7.15 -10.90
C LEU A 248 -10.50 -5.67 -10.95
N ILE A 249 -9.77 -4.82 -10.23
CA ILE A 249 -10.00 -3.37 -10.22
C ILE A 249 -9.76 -2.78 -11.61
N SER A 250 -8.68 -3.19 -12.27
CA SER A 250 -8.37 -2.73 -13.63
C SER A 250 -9.43 -3.17 -14.65
N ALA A 251 -9.95 -4.41 -14.52
CA ALA A 251 -11.02 -4.93 -15.35
C ALA A 251 -12.35 -4.21 -15.08
N ALA A 252 -12.68 -3.96 -13.80
CA ALA A 252 -13.87 -3.23 -13.40
C ALA A 252 -13.86 -1.79 -13.92
N ALA A 253 -12.73 -1.09 -13.78
CA ALA A 253 -12.55 0.26 -14.32
C ALA A 253 -12.73 0.29 -15.85
N ALA A 254 -12.21 -0.71 -16.57
CA ALA A 254 -12.34 -0.79 -18.02
C ALA A 254 -13.75 -1.15 -18.49
N ARG A 255 -14.44 -2.07 -17.79
CA ARG A 255 -15.78 -2.55 -18.14
C ARG A 255 -16.84 -1.50 -17.84
N TYR A 256 -16.78 -0.90 -16.65
CA TYR A 256 -17.84 -0.02 -16.16
C TYR A 256 -17.56 1.46 -16.44
N GLY A 257 -16.31 1.84 -16.73
CA GLY A 257 -15.93 3.24 -16.94
C GLY A 257 -16.33 4.11 -15.74
N SER A 258 -16.50 5.42 -15.97
CA SER A 258 -17.13 6.31 -15.00
C SER A 258 -18.45 5.68 -14.49
N PRO A 259 -18.68 5.51 -13.17
CA PRO A 259 -19.91 4.95 -12.58
C PRO A 259 -21.24 5.57 -13.05
N LEU A 260 -21.22 6.62 -13.88
CA LEU A 260 -22.40 7.14 -14.58
C LEU A 260 -22.80 6.33 -15.84
N ARG A 261 -22.04 5.31 -16.26
CA ARG A 261 -22.51 4.29 -17.22
C ARG A 261 -23.37 3.20 -16.57
N LEU A 262 -23.54 3.24 -15.25
CA LEU A 262 -24.47 2.37 -14.50
C LEU A 262 -25.89 2.95 -14.44
N GLN A 263 -26.30 3.75 -15.43
CA GLN A 263 -27.73 3.92 -15.68
C GLN A 263 -28.19 2.71 -16.49
N PRO A 264 -29.20 1.95 -16.03
CA PRO A 264 -29.95 1.08 -16.93
C PRO A 264 -30.37 1.92 -18.12
N LYS A 265 -30.31 1.37 -19.34
CA LYS A 265 -30.90 1.99 -20.52
C LYS A 265 -32.32 2.42 -20.14
N THR A 266 -32.58 3.72 -20.02
CA THR A 266 -33.91 4.29 -19.81
C THR A 266 -34.88 3.98 -20.95
N SER A 267 -34.44 3.26 -21.99
CA SER A 267 -35.29 2.72 -23.05
C SER A 267 -36.17 1.53 -22.64
N GLU A 268 -36.06 1.03 -21.40
CA GLU A 268 -36.96 -0.04 -20.88
C GLU A 268 -37.99 0.45 -19.86
N ILE A 269 -38.01 1.74 -19.52
CA ILE A 269 -39.21 2.31 -18.88
C ILE A 269 -40.17 2.59 -20.02
N ALA A 270 -40.93 1.55 -20.37
CA ALA A 270 -42.08 1.65 -21.27
C ALA A 270 -42.93 2.85 -20.85
N ASP A 271 -43.16 3.73 -21.82
CA ASP A 271 -44.13 4.81 -21.73
C ASP A 271 -45.50 4.23 -21.29
N PRO A 272 -46.03 4.59 -20.11
CA PRO A 272 -47.37 4.15 -19.71
C PRO A 272 -48.48 4.82 -20.52
N ALA A 273 -48.17 5.81 -21.38
CA ALA A 273 -49.15 6.63 -22.08
C ALA A 273 -49.36 6.26 -23.56
N GLY A 274 -48.81 5.13 -24.01
CA GLY A 274 -48.71 4.78 -25.43
C GLY A 274 -49.76 3.82 -26.00
N VAL A 275 -50.96 3.63 -25.43
CA VAL A 275 -52.05 2.91 -26.14
C VAL A 275 -53.43 3.42 -25.69
N LEU A 276 -54.10 4.18 -26.56
CA LEU A 276 -55.53 4.12 -26.91
C LEU A 276 -56.02 5.46 -27.48
N THR A 277 -55.60 5.79 -28.70
CA THR A 277 -56.37 6.65 -29.60
C THR A 277 -56.42 6.01 -30.99
N ALA A 278 -57.33 5.04 -31.15
CA ALA A 278 -57.89 4.70 -32.45
C ALA A 278 -59.25 3.98 -32.27
N ASN A 279 -60.27 4.54 -32.93
CA ASN A 279 -61.60 3.99 -33.21
C ASN A 279 -62.67 4.03 -32.09
N ARG A 280 -63.38 5.16 -32.00
CA ARG A 280 -64.81 5.29 -32.38
C ARG A 280 -65.27 6.74 -32.27
#